data_AF-A0A136KTC0-F1
#
_entry.id   AF-A0A136KTC0-F1
#
_cell.length_a   1.000
_cell.length_b   1.000
_cell.length_c   1.000
_cell.angle_alpha   90.00
_cell.angle_beta   90.00
_cell.angle_gamma   90.00
#
_symmetry.space_group_name_H-M   'P 1'
#
loop_
_entity.id
_entity.type
_entity.pdbx_description
1 polymer ?
#
loop_
_entity_poly.entity_id
_entity_poly.type
_entity_poly.pdbx_seq_one_letter_code
_entity_poly.pdbx_strand_id
1 'polypeptide(L)'
;MTENLQAEGGDAQAQKQRSLPRRMGCWALVIAWFLLMLLPCFCIALAINQEIVIPTGSVPGQHIRIWLIMEEDGRGVGISSASLVNSSENAVCVQTQTRFVLWAGRAEPVQSCECYQRASTDDAWSLVSIEAAQCGIADQE
;
A
#
# COMPACT_ATOMS: atom_id res chain seq x y z
N MET A 1 -57.50 27.84 -46.30
CA MET A 1 -56.62 27.17 -47.27
C MET A 1 -55.29 27.91 -47.21
N THR A 2 -54.41 27.53 -46.27
CA THR A 2 -53.22 26.66 -46.51
C THR A 2 -52.29 27.34 -47.51
N GLU A 3 -51.05 27.75 -47.23
CA GLU A 3 -50.01 27.34 -46.28
C GLU A 3 -49.10 28.55 -46.01
N ASN A 4 -48.42 28.62 -44.87
CA ASN A 4 -47.17 29.38 -44.78
C ASN A 4 -46.22 28.72 -43.78
N LEU A 5 -45.18 28.14 -44.36
CA LEU A 5 -43.79 28.04 -43.91
C LEU A 5 -43.46 27.33 -42.60
N GLN A 6 -42.96 26.11 -42.79
CA GLN A 6 -41.85 25.52 -42.06
C GLN A 6 -40.66 26.50 -41.92
N ALA A 7 -40.16 26.61 -40.69
CA ALA A 7 -38.76 26.81 -40.35
C ALA A 7 -38.58 26.12 -38.98
N GLU A 8 -38.04 24.90 -38.95
CA GLU A 8 -36.63 24.61 -38.64
C GLU A 8 -36.22 25.02 -37.22
N GLY A 9 -35.68 24.07 -36.48
CA GLY A 9 -34.79 24.38 -35.37
C GLY A 9 -34.90 23.47 -34.17
N GLY A 10 -34.06 22.44 -34.16
CA GLY A 10 -33.34 22.09 -32.94
C GLY A 10 -33.97 21.01 -32.08
N ASP A 11 -33.51 19.77 -32.32
CA ASP A 11 -32.90 18.97 -31.27
C ASP A 11 -33.69 18.82 -29.96
N ALA A 12 -34.68 17.94 -29.96
CA ALA A 12 -35.06 17.21 -28.75
C ALA A 12 -34.52 15.77 -28.76
N GLN A 13 -33.44 15.49 -29.51
CA GLN A 13 -32.61 14.30 -29.32
C GLN A 13 -31.63 14.50 -28.16
N ALA A 14 -32.13 14.54 -26.91
CA ALA A 14 -31.24 14.45 -25.73
C ALA A 14 -31.93 13.98 -24.45
N GLN A 15 -33.11 13.35 -24.51
CA GLN A 15 -33.75 12.76 -23.32
C GLN A 15 -33.32 11.31 -23.10
N LYS A 16 -32.01 11.02 -23.00
CA LYS A 16 -31.55 9.73 -22.46
C LYS A 16 -30.17 9.74 -21.82
N GLN A 17 -29.89 10.72 -20.97
CA GLN A 17 -28.84 10.58 -19.94
C GLN A 17 -29.28 11.19 -18.61
N ARG A 18 -30.40 10.70 -18.05
CA ARG A 18 -30.80 11.04 -16.69
C ARG A 18 -30.07 10.17 -15.67
N SER A 19 -29.05 10.80 -15.07
CA SER A 19 -28.69 10.70 -13.65
C SER A 19 -28.35 9.32 -13.05
N LEU A 20 -27.22 8.72 -13.45
CA LEU A 20 -26.45 7.83 -12.57
C LEU A 20 -25.21 8.46 -11.86
N PRO A 21 -24.57 9.56 -12.32
CA PRO A 21 -23.33 10.02 -11.67
C PRO A 21 -23.55 10.73 -10.32
N ARG A 22 -24.81 11.07 -9.97
CA ARG A 22 -25.13 11.84 -8.75
C ARG A 22 -25.08 10.99 -7.47
N ARG A 23 -25.37 9.69 -7.55
CA ARG A 23 -25.25 8.77 -6.40
C ARG A 23 -23.78 8.45 -6.10
N MET A 24 -22.96 8.21 -7.13
CA MET A 24 -21.53 7.97 -6.96
C MET A 24 -20.81 9.19 -6.38
N GLY A 25 -21.16 10.42 -6.82
CA GLY A 25 -20.61 11.64 -6.23
C GLY A 25 -20.97 11.81 -4.75
N CYS A 26 -22.19 11.47 -4.34
CA CYS A 26 -22.60 11.51 -2.93
C CYS A 26 -21.84 10.48 -2.09
N TRP A 27 -21.73 9.23 -2.56
CA TRP A 27 -20.93 8.19 -1.89
C TRP A 27 -19.45 8.56 -1.80
N ALA A 28 -18.87 9.11 -2.86
CA ALA A 28 -17.48 9.57 -2.85
C ALA A 28 -17.26 10.67 -1.81
N LEU A 29 -18.20 11.62 -1.67
CA LEU A 29 -18.12 12.68 -0.67
C LEU A 29 -18.27 12.14 0.76
N VAL A 30 -19.18 11.21 0.99
CA VAL A 30 -19.33 10.53 2.29
C VAL A 30 -18.08 9.73 2.65
N ILE A 31 -17.50 8.99 1.70
CA ILE A 31 -16.25 8.24 1.90
C ILE A 31 -15.10 9.20 2.20
N ALA A 32 -14.94 10.28 1.42
CA ALA A 32 -13.91 11.27 1.65
C ALA A 32 -14.06 11.95 3.03
N TRP A 33 -15.28 12.30 3.42
CA TRP A 33 -15.58 12.85 4.75
C TRP A 33 -15.25 11.86 5.87
N PHE A 34 -15.60 10.59 5.69
CA PHE A 34 -15.29 9.55 6.66
C PHE A 34 -13.78 9.34 6.80
N LEU A 35 -13.04 9.30 5.68
CA LEU A 35 -11.57 9.22 5.70
C LEU A 35 -10.94 10.42 6.40
N LEU A 36 -11.46 11.63 6.18
CA LEU A 36 -11.00 12.85 6.85
C LEU A 36 -11.15 12.76 8.37
N MET A 37 -12.28 12.22 8.85
CA MET A 37 -12.52 12.01 10.28
C MET A 37 -11.76 10.81 10.86
N LEU A 38 -11.49 9.78 10.06
CA LEU A 38 -10.80 8.57 10.50
C LEU A 38 -9.28 8.75 10.55
N LEU A 39 -8.74 9.64 9.71
CA LEU A 39 -7.32 9.98 9.69
C LEU A 39 -6.76 10.40 11.08
N PRO A 40 -7.35 11.35 11.84
CA PRO A 40 -6.84 11.70 13.17
C PRO A 40 -6.97 10.54 14.17
N CYS A 41 -8.06 9.77 14.13
CA CYS A 41 -8.21 8.58 14.98
C CYS A 41 -7.12 7.54 14.69
N PHE A 42 -6.81 7.31 13.42
CA PHE A 42 -5.75 6.40 13.00
C PHE A 42 -4.38 6.89 13.49
N CYS A 43 -4.07 8.18 13.33
CA CYS A 43 -2.82 8.77 13.84
C CYS A 43 -2.68 8.63 15.36
N ILE A 44 -3.75 8.87 16.13
CA ILE A 44 -3.75 8.70 17.58
C ILE A 44 -3.54 7.24 17.97
N ALA A 45 -4.22 6.30 17.31
CA ALA A 45 -4.04 4.87 17.55
C ALA A 45 -2.60 4.42 17.30
N LEU A 46 -1.97 4.96 16.24
CA LEU A 46 -0.57 4.70 15.90
C LEU A 46 0.38 5.31 16.95
N ALA A 47 0.06 6.49 17.48
CA ALA A 47 0.82 7.12 18.55
C ALA A 47 0.76 6.37 19.88
N ILE A 48 -0.38 5.73 20.20
CA ILE A 48 -0.56 4.96 21.43
C ILE A 48 0.15 3.61 21.34
N ASN A 49 -0.06 2.87 20.25
CA ASN A 49 0.51 1.52 20.11
C ASN A 49 1.99 1.54 19.71
N GLN A 50 2.48 2.66 19.17
CA GLN A 50 3.84 2.89 18.65
C GLN A 50 4.26 2.00 17.47
N GLU A 51 3.74 0.78 17.39
CA GLU A 51 4.02 -0.21 16.37
C GLU A 51 2.77 -1.05 16.08
N ILE A 52 2.54 -1.32 14.80
CA ILE A 52 1.54 -2.24 14.29
C ILE A 52 2.27 -3.28 13.44
N VAL A 53 2.26 -4.53 13.88
CA VAL A 53 2.84 -5.67 13.14
C VAL A 53 1.73 -6.56 12.64
N ILE A 54 1.67 -6.76 11.33
CA ILE A 54 0.72 -7.66 10.68
C ILE A 54 1.51 -8.79 10.03
N PRO A 55 1.41 -10.03 10.52
CA PRO A 55 2.03 -11.16 9.85
C PRO A 55 1.29 -11.47 8.55
N THR A 56 2.02 -11.52 7.43
CA THR A 56 1.44 -11.72 6.10
C THR A 56 1.68 -13.13 5.53
N GLY A 57 2.43 -13.99 6.23
CA GLY A 57 2.56 -15.40 5.87
C GLY A 57 3.32 -16.24 6.88
N SER A 58 3.67 -17.46 6.47
CA SER A 58 4.30 -18.50 7.30
C SER A 58 5.84 -18.49 7.26
N VAL A 59 6.43 -17.57 6.50
CA VAL A 59 7.89 -17.40 6.38
C VAL A 59 8.36 -16.35 7.40
N PRO A 60 9.45 -16.60 8.15
CA PRO A 60 10.01 -15.60 9.07
C PRO A 60 10.42 -14.34 8.32
N GLY A 61 10.14 -13.18 8.92
CA GLY A 61 10.40 -11.87 8.31
C GLY A 61 9.28 -11.37 7.39
N GLN A 62 8.27 -12.21 7.09
CA GLN A 62 7.13 -11.80 6.27
C GLN A 62 6.06 -11.08 7.10
N HIS A 63 6.39 -9.86 7.53
CA HIS A 63 5.49 -9.02 8.32
C HIS A 63 5.44 -7.60 7.74
N ILE A 64 4.26 -7.01 7.73
CA ILE A 64 4.11 -5.57 7.48
C ILE A 64 4.21 -4.90 8.84
N ARG A 65 5.16 -3.98 8.97
CA ARG A 65 5.40 -3.22 10.21
C ARG A 65 5.18 -1.75 9.94
N ILE A 66 4.31 -1.12 10.73
CA ILE A 66 4.10 0.33 10.68
C ILE A 66 4.41 0.86 12.07
N TRP A 67 5.32 1.81 12.20
CA TRP A 67 5.71 2.35 13.50
C TRP A 67 5.86 3.86 13.45
N LEU A 68 5.66 4.48 14.62
CA LEU A 68 5.90 5.90 14.80
C LEU A 68 7.35 6.14 15.22
N ILE A 69 8.00 7.11 14.60
CA ILE A 69 9.36 7.52 14.90
C ILE A 69 9.28 8.91 15.56
N MET A 70 9.81 9.02 16.77
CA MET A 70 9.78 10.23 17.60
C MET A 70 11.16 10.57 18.17
N GLU A 71 12.21 10.45 17.35
CA GLU A 71 13.58 10.77 17.74
C GLU A 71 13.86 12.27 17.60
N GLU A 72 14.87 12.79 18.30
CA GLU A 72 15.23 14.22 18.22
C GLU A 72 15.60 14.65 16.79
N ASP A 73 16.25 13.76 16.04
CA ASP A 73 16.73 13.99 14.68
C ASP A 73 15.70 13.64 13.59
N GLY A 74 14.57 13.02 13.95
CA GLY A 74 13.60 12.53 12.98
C GLY A 74 12.24 12.21 13.59
N ARG A 75 11.18 12.79 13.02
CA ARG A 75 9.79 12.49 13.38
C ARG A 75 9.00 12.06 12.16
N GLY A 76 8.23 10.98 12.28
CA GLY A 76 7.35 10.55 11.19
C GLY A 76 6.83 9.13 11.38
N VAL A 77 6.31 8.54 10.31
CA VAL A 77 5.79 7.17 10.31
C VAL A 77 6.66 6.32 9.39
N GLY A 78 7.26 5.27 9.95
CA GLY A 78 7.94 4.23 9.20
C GLY A 78 6.94 3.17 8.76
N ILE A 79 6.99 2.80 7.49
CA ILE A 79 6.22 1.71 6.90
C ILE A 79 7.23 0.74 6.30
N SER A 80 7.28 -0.47 6.84
CA SER A 80 8.06 -1.58 6.31
C SER A 80 7.12 -2.64 5.78
N SER A 81 7.34 -3.02 4.52
CA SER A 81 6.63 -4.10 3.86
C SER A 81 7.62 -5.15 3.40
N ALA A 82 7.40 -6.39 3.81
CA ALA A 82 8.13 -7.55 3.34
C ALA A 82 7.41 -8.20 2.15
N SER A 83 8.17 -8.53 1.11
CA SER A 83 7.71 -9.27 -0.07
C SER A 83 8.62 -10.47 -0.28
N LEU A 84 8.06 -11.62 -0.66
CA LEU A 84 8.88 -12.77 -1.03
C LEU A 84 9.45 -12.55 -2.43
N VAL A 85 10.72 -12.87 -2.57
CA VAL A 85 11.47 -12.90 -3.82
C VAL A 85 12.12 -14.27 -3.92
N ASN A 86 12.04 -14.90 -5.09
CA ASN A 86 12.68 -16.20 -5.35
C ASN A 86 12.24 -17.31 -4.37
N SER A 87 10.92 -17.52 -4.22
CA SER A 87 10.37 -18.58 -3.36
C SER A 87 10.39 -19.94 -4.04
N SER A 88 11.15 -20.88 -3.48
CA SER A 88 11.17 -22.31 -3.81
C SER A 88 10.68 -23.12 -2.61
N GLU A 89 10.53 -24.45 -2.76
CA GLU A 89 10.06 -25.32 -1.67
C GLU A 89 10.95 -25.27 -0.42
N ASN A 90 12.26 -25.08 -0.61
CA ASN A 90 13.27 -25.17 0.45
C ASN A 90 14.10 -23.90 0.63
N ALA A 91 13.98 -22.90 -0.24
CA ALA A 91 14.69 -21.62 -0.14
C ALA A 91 13.76 -20.46 -0.50
N VAL A 92 13.81 -19.37 0.26
CA VAL A 92 12.98 -18.18 0.06
C VAL A 92 13.78 -16.94 0.44
N CYS A 93 13.72 -15.90 -0.37
CA CYS A 93 14.25 -14.59 0.02
C CYS A 93 13.11 -13.64 0.34
N VAL A 94 13.30 -12.83 1.36
CA VAL A 94 12.33 -11.83 1.82
C VAL A 94 12.96 -10.47 1.61
N GLN A 95 12.42 -9.72 0.66
CA GLN A 95 12.80 -8.34 0.43
C GLN A 95 11.93 -7.44 1.29
N THR A 96 12.58 -6.72 2.20
CA THR A 96 11.95 -5.75 3.08
C THR A 96 12.22 -4.36 2.56
N GLN A 97 11.15 -3.62 2.24
CA GLN A 97 11.24 -2.22 1.85
C GLN A 97 10.66 -1.36 2.96
N THR A 98 11.51 -0.46 3.49
CA THR A 98 11.11 0.55 4.46
C THR A 98 11.00 1.91 3.78
N ARG A 99 9.85 2.56 3.98
CA ARG A 99 9.58 3.91 3.51
C ARG A 99 9.08 4.76 4.66
N PHE A 100 9.45 6.03 4.64
CA PHE A 100 9.04 7.00 5.64
C PHE A 100 7.99 7.94 5.04
N VAL A 101 6.87 8.12 5.74
CA VAL A 101 5.80 9.07 5.38
C VAL A 101 5.60 10.06 6.52
N LEU A 102 5.07 11.24 6.19
CA LEU A 102 4.93 12.35 7.16
C LEU A 102 6.24 12.65 7.91
N TRP A 103 7.37 12.53 7.20
CA TRP A 103 8.72 12.63 7.77
C TRP A 103 9.17 14.09 7.86
N ALA A 104 9.56 14.50 9.07
CA ALA A 104 10.22 15.75 9.35
C ALA A 104 11.72 15.47 9.54
N GLY A 105 12.50 15.60 8.46
CA GLY A 105 13.94 15.35 8.42
C GLY A 105 14.41 14.95 7.01
N ARG A 106 15.63 14.42 6.90
CA ARG A 106 16.09 13.67 5.72
C ARG A 106 15.98 12.18 6.03
N ALA A 107 15.34 11.41 5.16
CA ALA A 107 15.31 9.97 5.26
C ALA A 107 15.22 9.36 3.87
N GLU A 108 16.17 8.50 3.54
CA GLU A 108 16.19 7.71 2.33
C GLU A 108 15.42 6.40 2.54
N PRO A 109 14.64 5.92 1.56
CA PRO A 109 14.05 4.59 1.61
C PRO A 109 15.13 3.54 1.78
N VAL A 110 14.96 2.65 2.76
CA VAL A 110 15.91 1.57 3.04
C VAL A 110 15.32 0.27 2.50
N GLN A 111 16.19 -0.54 1.90
CA GLN A 111 15.82 -1.88 1.44
C GLN A 111 16.80 -2.89 2.04
N SER A 112 16.27 -4.02 2.48
CA SER A 112 17.08 -5.16 2.90
C SER A 112 16.53 -6.44 2.29
N CYS A 113 17.41 -7.41 2.10
CA CYS A 113 17.06 -8.75 1.67
C CYS A 113 17.55 -9.75 2.70
N GLU A 114 16.69 -10.68 3.08
CA GLU A 114 17.03 -11.79 3.98
C GLU A 114 16.65 -13.10 3.30
N CYS A 115 17.63 -13.96 3.03
CA CYS A 115 17.37 -15.27 2.42
C CYS A 115 17.40 -16.37 3.47
N TYR A 116 16.38 -17.21 3.41
CA TYR A 116 16.13 -18.31 4.31
C TYR A 116 16.14 -19.64 3.54
N GLN A 117 16.67 -20.68 4.16
CA GLN A 117 16.67 -22.03 3.63
C GLN A 117 16.25 -23.02 4.72
N ARG A 118 15.57 -24.09 4.31
CA ARG A 118 15.19 -25.22 5.17
C ARG A 118 15.56 -26.53 4.48
N ALA A 119 15.84 -27.57 5.26
CA ALA A 119 16.21 -28.87 4.71
C ALA A 119 15.00 -29.64 4.17
N SER A 120 13.84 -29.50 4.82
CA SER A 120 12.56 -30.05 4.39
C SER A 120 11.41 -29.10 4.76
N THR A 121 10.20 -29.38 4.26
CA THR A 121 9.03 -28.53 4.49
C THR A 121 8.60 -28.41 5.96
N ASP A 122 8.98 -29.37 6.78
CA ASP A 122 8.65 -29.45 8.20
C ASP A 122 9.75 -28.86 9.09
N ASP A 123 10.93 -28.55 8.52
CA ASP A 123 12.05 -27.97 9.25
C ASP A 123 11.89 -26.45 9.43
N ALA A 124 12.50 -25.95 10.50
CA ALA A 124 12.61 -24.52 10.74
C ALA A 124 13.47 -23.84 9.66
N TRP A 125 13.05 -22.64 9.26
CA TRP A 125 13.82 -21.78 8.37
C TRP A 125 15.12 -21.33 9.05
N SER A 126 16.23 -21.49 8.36
CA SER A 126 17.54 -20.98 8.74
C SER A 126 17.91 -19.80 7.86
N LEU A 127 18.45 -18.74 8.46
CA LEU A 127 18.95 -17.58 7.74
C LEU A 127 20.28 -17.93 7.07
N VAL A 128 20.35 -17.74 5.75
CA VAL A 128 21.55 -18.01 4.93
C VAL A 128 22.30 -16.73 4.61
N SER A 129 21.60 -15.66 4.22
CA SER A 129 22.22 -14.38 3.88
C SER A 129 21.36 -13.18 4.28
N ILE A 130 22.03 -12.07 4.60
CA ILE A 130 21.42 -10.75 4.78
C ILE A 130 22.18 -9.77 3.90
N GLU A 131 21.46 -9.03 3.06
CA GLU A 131 21.99 -8.01 2.18
C GLU A 131 21.30 -6.68 2.44
N ALA A 132 22.06 -5.58 2.44
CA ALA A 132 21.54 -4.21 2.62
C ALA A 132 21.02 -3.61 1.30
N ALA A 133 20.72 -4.44 0.31
CA ALA A 133 20.25 -4.07 -1.02
C ALA A 133 18.99 -4.87 -1.39
N GLN A 134 18.43 -4.60 -2.56
CA GLN A 134 17.37 -5.45 -3.14
C GLN A 134 17.84 -6.90 -3.20
N CYS A 135 16.92 -7.86 -3.08
CA CYS A 135 17.27 -9.25 -3.34
C CYS A 135 17.77 -9.33 -4.77
N GLY A 136 19.08 -9.57 -4.92
CA GLY A 136 19.65 -9.90 -6.22
C GLY A 136 18.95 -11.15 -6.72
N ILE A 137 18.57 -11.16 -8.00
CA ILE A 137 18.59 -12.42 -8.72
C ILE A 137 20.05 -12.83 -8.59
N ALA A 138 20.36 -13.78 -7.71
CA ALA A 138 21.69 -14.35 -7.68
C ALA A 138 21.86 -14.98 -9.05
N ASP A 139 22.52 -14.25 -9.95
CA ASP A 139 23.31 -14.83 -11.01
C ASP A 139 24.36 -15.68 -10.26
N GLN A 140 23.99 -16.92 -9.97
CA GLN A 140 24.94 -17.97 -9.65
C GLN A 140 25.69 -18.25 -10.95
N GLU A 141 26.82 -17.57 -11.16
CA GLU A 141 27.91 -18.11 -11.99
C GLU A 141 28.77 -19.06 -11.16
#